data_AF-A0A3D5NQY4-F1
#
_entry.id   AF-A0A3D5NQY4-F1
#
_cell.length_a   1.000
_cell.length_b   1.000
_cell.length_c   1.000
_cell.angle_alpha   90.00
_cell.angle_beta   90.00
_cell.angle_gamma   90.00
#
_symmetry.space_group_name_H-M   'P 1'
#
loop_
_entity.id
_entity.type
_entity.pdbx_description
1 polymer ?
#
loop_
_entity_poly.entity_id
_entity_poly.type
_entity_poly.pdbx_seq_one_letter_code
_entity_poly.pdbx_strand_id
1 'polypeptide(L)' 'MNILKVEIWSDIVCPFCYIGKHNFSQFLKDLPDGEDIEVINRSC' A
#
# COMPACT_ATOMS: atom_id res chain seq x y z
N MET A 1 -5.18 -15.41 -14.00
CA MET A 1 -4.27 -14.63 -13.15
C MET A 1 -4.97 -13.33 -12.83
N ASN A 2 -5.44 -13.18 -11.60
CA ASN A 2 -6.01 -11.92 -11.14
C ASN A 2 -4.96 -11.26 -10.26
N ILE A 3 -4.51 -10.09 -10.68
CA ILE A 3 -3.60 -9.24 -9.93
C ILE A 3 -4.44 -8.49 -8.89
N LEU A 4 -4.03 -8.53 -7.62
CA LEU A 4 -4.70 -7.75 -6.58
C LEU A 4 -4.29 -6.29 -6.73
N LYS A 5 -5.27 -5.40 -6.92
CA LYS A 5 -5.01 -3.97 -7.04
C LYS A 5 -5.34 -3.25 -5.74
N VAL A 6 -4.39 -2.48 -5.24
CA VAL A 6 -4.53 -1.67 -4.01
C VAL A 6 -4.32 -0.21 -4.36
N GLU A 7 -5.37 0.60 -4.24
CA GLU A 7 -5.26 2.05 -4.38
C GLU A 7 -5.17 2.72 -3.01
N ILE A 8 -4.10 3.49 -2.79
CA ILE A 8 -3.84 4.21 -1.55
C ILE A 8 -4.05 5.69 -1.79
N TRP A 9 -5.04 6.28 -1.11
CA TRP A 9 -5.28 7.72 -1.09
C TRP A 9 -4.65 8.30 0.17
N SER A 10 -3.77 9.29 -0.02
CA SER A 10 -3.07 9.91 1.11
C SER A 10 -2.86 11.41 0.88
N ASP A 11 -2.88 12.14 1.99
CA ASP A 11 -2.52 13.55 2.07
C ASP A 11 -1.19 13.68 2.85
N ILE A 12 -0.36 14.65 2.45
CA ILE A 12 0.90 15.00 3.09
C ILE A 12 0.68 15.43 4.55
N VAL A 13 -0.43 16.13 4.85
CA VAL A 13 -0.67 16.64 6.21
C VAL A 13 -1.29 15.62 7.16
N CYS A 14 -1.65 14.42 6.67
CA CYS A 14 -2.31 13.41 7.49
C CYS A 14 -1.28 12.55 8.25
N PRO A 15 -1.17 12.66 9.59
CA PRO A 15 -0.24 11.85 10.36
C PRO A 15 -0.56 10.35 10.29
N PHE A 16 -1.84 10.00 10.14
CA PHE A 16 -2.26 8.60 10.01
C PHE A 16 -1.88 8.00 8.65
N CYS A 17 -1.85 8.79 7.58
CA CYS A 17 -1.39 8.32 6.27
C CYS A 17 0.09 7.90 6.31
N TYR A 18 0.92 8.62 7.07
CA TYR A 18 2.32 8.23 7.26
C TYR A 18 2.45 6.90 8.02
N ILE A 19 1.73 6.75 9.13
CA ILE A 19 1.72 5.51 9.93
C ILE A 19 1.20 4.33 9.09
N GLY A 20 0.09 4.54 8.37
CA GLY A 20 -0.50 3.53 7.49
C GLY A 20 0.47 3.09 6.38
N LYS A 21 1.14 4.03 5.73
CA LYS A 21 2.17 3.73 4.71
C LYS A 21 3.32 2.92 5.28
N HIS A 22 3.78 3.24 6.50
CA HIS A 22 4.82 2.48 7.17
C HIS A 22 4.38 1.03 7.42
N ASN A 23 3.20 0.85 8.04
CA ASN A 23 2.68 -0.49 8.36
C ASN A 23 2.43 -1.32 7.09
N PHE A 24 1.83 -0.72 6.06
CA PHE A 24 1.60 -1.38 4.78
C PHE A 24 2.93 -1.82 4.13
N SER A 25 3.96 -0.97 4.19
CA SER A 25 5.28 -1.35 3.67
C SER A 25 5.94 -2.49 4.44
N GLN A 26 5.64 -2.70 5.72
CA GLN A 26 6.12 -3.89 6.44
C GLN A 26 5.34 -5.13 6.02
N PHE A 27 4.00 -5.04 5.96
CA PHE A 27 3.16 -6.13 5.46
C PHE A 27 3.59 -6.62 4.07
N LEU A 28 3.93 -5.70 3.15
CA LEU A 28 4.40 -6.07 1.82
C LEU A 28 5.69 -6.91 1.81
N LYS A 29 6.53 -6.81 2.85
CA LYS A 29 7.75 -7.63 2.99
C LYS A 29 7.45 -9.03 3.52
N ASP A 30 6.34 -9.18 4.23
CA ASP A 30 5.91 -10.44 4.84
C ASP A 30 5.01 -11.26 3.89
N LEU A 31 4.74 -10.74 2.70
CA LEU A 31 3.93 -11.45 1.70
C LEU A 31 4.65 -12.71 1.19
N PRO A 32 3.92 -13.81 1.00
CA PRO A 32 4.45 -15.01 0.36
C PRO A 32 4.90 -14.72 -1.08
N ASP A 33 5.95 -15.41 -1.53
CA ASP A 33 6.38 -15.37 -2.92
C ASP A 33 5.26 -15.86 -3.86
N GLY A 34 4.97 -15.09 -4.91
CA GLY A 34 3.99 -15.43 -5.94
C GLY A 34 2.68 -14.66 -5.87
N GLU A 35 2.50 -13.74 -4.91
CA GLU A 35 1.40 -12.78 -4.95
C GLU A 35 1.73 -11.56 -5.82
N ASP A 36 1.04 -11.43 -6.97
CA ASP A 36 1.10 -10.24 -7.80
C ASP A 36 0.16 -9.16 -7.25
N ILE A 37 0.73 -8.15 -6.59
CA ILE A 37 0.03 -6.97 -6.09
C ILE A 37 0.46 -5.71 -6.85
N GLU A 38 -0.52 -4.99 -7.40
CA GLU A 38 -0.34 -3.68 -8.02
C GLU A 38 -0.75 -2.59 -7.04
N VAL A 39 0.20 -1.75 -6.61
CA VAL A 39 -0.05 -0.64 -5.68
C VAL A 39 -0.07 0.68 -6.45
N ILE A 40 -1.19 1.39 -6.38
CA ILE A 40 -1.38 2.70 -7.01
C ILE A 40 -1.52 3.75 -5.92
N ASN A 41 -0.62 4.74 -5.91
CA ASN A 41 -0.70 5.86 -4.98
C ASN A 41 -1.45 7.02 -5.61
N ARG A 42 -2.42 7.55 -4.87
CA ARG A 42 -3.20 8.73 -5.21
C ARG A 42 -3.00 9.79 -4.13
N SER A 43 -2.94 11.03 -4.58
CA SER A 43 -2.92 12.21 -3.72
C SER A 43 -4.33 12.78 -3.71
N CYS A 44 -4.87 13.04 -2.52
CA CYS A 44 -6.08 13.86 -2.38
C CYS A 44 -5.70 15.33 -2.23
#